data_AF-A0AAI9CVP7-F1
#
_entry.id   AF-A0AAI9CVP7-F1
#
_cell.length_a   1.000
_cell.length_b   1.000
_cell.length_c   1.000
_cell.angle_alpha   90.00
_cell.angle_beta   90.00
_cell.angle_gamma   90.00
#
_symmetry.space_group_name_H-M   'P 1'
#
loop_
_entity.id
_entity.type
_entity.pdbx_description
1 polymer ?
#
loop_
_entity_poly.entity_id
_entity_poly.type
_entity_poly.pdbx_seq_one_letter_code
_entity_poly.pdbx_strand_id
1 'polypeptide(L)'
;MDDPKIYTAIVGVIAAWITAAFAFFNMLNTKHAKTSEFRQQWIDKLRDETAELLSTSMLVSHLNKERAELIQNGLEKNKAEIKIKEKEKEILDSFQKIMRLRVTISLRINKNDKNASLRNLNNEFLSWLNNVSCMADSQDFESCKKCAISAQKIASQILKKEWERVKTGELAFKLTVFLCVPFLIVGLTGIVYLVTKIT
;
A
#
# COMPACT_ATOMS: atom_id res chain seq x y z
N MET A 1 63.04 -6.49 -8.47
CA MET A 1 62.22 -7.31 -9.40
C MET A 1 61.06 -6.43 -9.81
N ASP A 2 61.30 -5.47 -10.69
CA ASP A 2 60.30 -4.47 -11.09
C ASP A 2 59.77 -4.86 -12.47
N ASP A 3 58.92 -5.89 -12.53
CA ASP A 3 58.24 -6.21 -13.78
C ASP A 3 56.98 -5.34 -13.87
N PRO A 4 56.94 -4.30 -14.73
CA PRO A 4 55.82 -3.37 -14.84
C PRO A 4 54.48 -4.08 -15.13
N LYS A 5 54.53 -5.30 -15.66
CA LYS A 5 53.37 -6.17 -15.87
C LYS A 5 52.63 -6.49 -14.56
N ILE A 6 53.35 -6.70 -13.46
CA ILE A 6 52.74 -7.03 -12.15
C ILE A 6 51.94 -5.83 -11.61
N TYR A 7 52.49 -4.61 -11.70
CA TYR A 7 51.77 -3.40 -11.29
C TYR A 7 50.50 -3.18 -12.09
N THR A 8 50.55 -3.35 -13.42
CA THR A 8 49.35 -3.22 -14.26
C THR A 8 48.27 -4.25 -13.91
N ALA A 9 48.66 -5.47 -13.56
CA ALA A 9 47.73 -6.52 -13.11
C ALA A 9 47.08 -6.16 -11.77
N ILE A 10 47.84 -5.67 -10.79
CA ILE A 10 47.32 -5.25 -9.47
C ILE A 10 46.28 -4.13 -9.62
N VAL A 11 46.59 -3.11 -10.43
CA VAL A 11 45.65 -2.00 -10.70
C VAL A 11 44.36 -2.52 -11.34
N GLY A 12 44.47 -3.46 -12.28
CA GLY A 12 43.31 -4.11 -12.89
C GLY A 12 42.42 -4.86 -11.89
N VAL A 13 43.04 -5.61 -10.97
CA VAL A 13 42.31 -6.33 -9.90
C VAL A 13 41.60 -5.36 -8.95
N ILE A 14 42.27 -4.28 -8.54
CA ILE A 14 41.67 -3.25 -7.69
C ILE A 14 40.46 -2.60 -8.38
N ALA A 15 40.62 -2.20 -9.64
CA ALA A 15 39.54 -1.59 -10.42
C ALA A 15 38.35 -2.53 -10.58
N ALA A 16 38.60 -3.81 -10.87
CA ALA A 16 37.55 -4.83 -10.98
C ALA A 16 36.83 -5.06 -9.65
N TRP A 17 37.57 -5.14 -8.54
CA TRP A 17 37.00 -5.30 -7.20
C TRP A 17 36.08 -4.13 -6.80
N ILE A 18 36.56 -2.90 -6.99
CA ILE A 18 35.78 -1.68 -6.72
C ILE A 18 34.52 -1.66 -7.58
N THR A 19 34.65 -1.94 -8.87
CA THR A 19 33.51 -1.98 -9.80
C THR A 19 32.48 -3.02 -9.38
N ALA A 20 32.93 -4.23 -9.01
CA ALA A 20 32.06 -5.29 -8.52
C ALA A 20 31.32 -4.89 -7.23
N ALA A 21 32.03 -4.27 -6.28
CA ALA A 21 31.43 -3.79 -5.03
C ALA A 21 30.32 -2.75 -5.29
N PHE A 22 30.59 -1.75 -6.14
CA PHE A 22 29.60 -0.74 -6.51
C PHE A 22 28.41 -1.32 -7.26
N ALA A 23 28.65 -2.19 -8.24
CA ALA A 23 27.58 -2.86 -8.99
C ALA A 23 26.66 -3.65 -8.05
N PHE A 24 27.25 -4.35 -7.08
CA PHE A 24 26.49 -5.12 -6.09
C PHE A 24 25.65 -4.21 -5.17
N PHE A 25 26.23 -3.16 -4.59
CA PHE A 25 25.47 -2.21 -3.75
C PHE A 25 24.34 -1.53 -4.52
N ASN A 26 24.59 -1.15 -5.77
CA ASN A 26 23.56 -0.58 -6.64
C ASN A 26 22.41 -1.57 -6.88
N MET A 27 22.72 -2.83 -7.15
CA MET A 27 21.72 -3.88 -7.33
C MET A 27 20.89 -4.08 -6.05
N LEU A 28 21.53 -4.16 -4.88
CA LEU A 28 20.84 -4.29 -3.60
C LEU A 28 19.92 -3.10 -3.34
N ASN A 29 20.45 -1.88 -3.45
CA ASN A 29 19.68 -0.67 -3.22
C ASN A 29 18.49 -0.57 -4.18
N THR A 30 18.68 -0.91 -5.46
CA THR A 30 17.61 -0.92 -6.46
C THR A 30 16.49 -1.88 -6.07
N LYS A 31 16.85 -3.12 -5.68
CA LYS A 31 15.86 -4.11 -5.23
C LYS A 31 15.07 -3.59 -4.02
N HIS A 32 15.75 -3.05 -3.02
CA HIS A 32 15.09 -2.58 -1.79
C HIS A 32 14.24 -1.33 -2.00
N ALA A 33 14.73 -0.38 -2.79
CA ALA A 33 13.95 0.78 -3.21
C ALA A 33 12.68 0.34 -3.92
N LYS A 34 12.77 -0.60 -4.87
CA LYS A 34 11.62 -1.08 -5.63
C LYS A 34 10.60 -1.82 -4.76
N THR A 35 11.06 -2.66 -3.83
CA THR A 35 10.14 -3.34 -2.89
C THR A 35 9.44 -2.34 -1.96
N SER A 36 10.16 -1.33 -1.47
CA SER A 36 9.57 -0.25 -0.67
C SER A 36 8.52 0.53 -1.47
N GLU A 37 8.83 0.88 -2.72
CA GLU A 37 7.92 1.55 -3.65
C GLU A 37 6.63 0.72 -3.87
N PHE A 38 6.74 -0.59 -4.13
CA PHE A 38 5.56 -1.44 -4.29
C PHE A 38 4.69 -1.51 -3.03
N ARG A 39 5.30 -1.51 -1.84
CA ARG A 39 4.55 -1.49 -0.57
C ARG A 39 3.85 -0.14 -0.36
N GLN A 40 4.52 0.96 -0.69
CA GLN A 40 3.92 2.30 -0.64
C GLN A 40 2.74 2.40 -1.61
N GLN A 41 2.89 1.94 -2.85
CA GLN A 41 1.80 1.88 -3.83
C GLN A 41 0.63 1.03 -3.34
N TRP A 42 0.89 -0.07 -2.62
CA TRP A 42 -0.18 -0.87 -2.02
C TRP A 42 -0.92 -0.10 -0.91
N ILE A 43 -0.21 0.64 -0.06
CA ILE A 43 -0.77 1.48 1.02
C ILE A 43 -1.60 2.62 0.42
N ASP A 44 -1.06 3.31 -0.58
CA ASP A 44 -1.72 4.44 -1.23
C ASP A 44 -3.00 3.98 -1.94
N LYS A 45 -2.95 2.87 -2.68
CA LYS A 45 -4.16 2.27 -3.28
C LYS A 45 -5.21 1.91 -2.23
N LEU A 46 -4.81 1.30 -1.11
CA LEU A 46 -5.74 0.97 -0.03
C LEU A 46 -6.38 2.24 0.57
N ARG A 47 -5.59 3.30 0.75
CA ARG A 47 -6.07 4.60 1.25
C ARG A 47 -7.09 5.20 0.29
N ASP A 48 -6.78 5.24 -0.99
CA ASP A 48 -7.63 5.82 -2.03
C ASP A 48 -8.93 5.02 -2.20
N GLU A 49 -8.84 3.69 -2.31
CA GLU A 49 -10.00 2.79 -2.41
C GLU A 49 -10.92 2.93 -1.18
N THR A 50 -10.34 3.08 0.02
CA THR A 50 -11.11 3.28 1.26
C THR A 50 -11.81 4.65 1.26
N ALA A 51 -11.11 5.72 0.89
CA ALA A 51 -11.70 7.05 0.81
C ALA A 51 -12.83 7.11 -0.23
N GLU A 52 -12.64 6.45 -1.37
CA GLU A 52 -13.64 6.35 -2.43
C GLU A 52 -14.85 5.52 -1.99
N LEU A 53 -14.64 4.42 -1.26
CA LEU A 53 -15.74 3.61 -0.72
C LEU A 53 -16.57 4.42 0.28
N LEU A 54 -15.91 5.11 1.21
CA LEU A 54 -16.58 5.90 2.24
C LEU A 54 -17.38 7.06 1.64
N SER A 55 -16.78 7.82 0.73
CA SER A 55 -17.45 8.95 0.06
C SER A 55 -18.61 8.49 -0.83
N THR A 56 -18.45 7.39 -1.59
CA THR A 56 -19.52 6.83 -2.42
C THR A 56 -20.67 6.31 -1.55
N SER A 57 -20.38 5.68 -0.41
CA SER A 57 -21.42 5.21 0.52
C SER A 57 -22.23 6.38 1.11
N MET A 58 -21.56 7.48 1.48
CA MET A 58 -22.23 8.70 1.95
C MET A 58 -23.08 9.35 0.86
N LEU A 59 -22.60 9.38 -0.39
CA LEU A 59 -23.34 9.88 -1.54
C LEU A 59 -24.64 9.09 -1.74
N VAL A 60 -24.57 7.76 -1.70
CA VAL A 60 -25.76 6.90 -1.84
C VAL A 60 -26.78 7.17 -0.75
N SER A 61 -26.37 7.28 0.52
CA SER A 61 -27.29 7.64 1.61
C SER A 61 -27.92 9.03 1.41
N HIS A 62 -27.17 10.00 0.90
CA HIS A 62 -27.69 11.34 0.59
C HIS A 62 -28.71 11.30 -0.56
N LEU A 63 -28.39 10.62 -1.66
CA LEU A 63 -29.29 10.45 -2.81
C LEU A 63 -30.56 9.68 -2.43
N ASN A 64 -30.45 8.66 -1.56
CA ASN A 64 -31.60 7.92 -1.03
C ASN A 64 -32.53 8.83 -0.20
N LYS A 65 -31.97 9.74 0.60
CA LYS A 65 -32.74 10.73 1.37
C LYS A 65 -33.45 11.72 0.45
N GLU A 66 -32.74 12.30 -0.51
CA GLU A 66 -33.35 13.23 -1.48
C GLU A 66 -34.45 12.55 -2.32
N ARG A 67 -34.24 11.27 -2.72
CA ARG A 67 -35.26 10.49 -3.42
C ARG A 67 -36.51 10.32 -2.55
N ALA A 68 -36.36 10.02 -1.26
CA ALA A 68 -37.46 9.88 -0.32
C ALA A 68 -38.24 11.20 -0.15
N GLU A 69 -37.53 12.33 -0.02
CA GLU A 69 -38.14 13.66 0.08
C GLU A 69 -38.90 14.04 -1.20
N LEU A 70 -38.39 13.71 -2.38
CA LEU A 70 -39.06 13.95 -3.67
C LEU A 70 -40.35 13.14 -3.81
N ILE A 71 -40.35 11.89 -3.34
CA ILE A 71 -41.56 11.03 -3.33
C ILE A 71 -42.60 11.61 -2.36
N GLN A 72 -42.18 12.10 -1.19
CA GLN A 72 -43.07 12.63 -0.17
C GLN A 72 -43.68 13.99 -0.55
N ASN A 73 -42.92 14.86 -1.23
CA ASN A 73 -43.33 16.24 -1.51
C ASN A 73 -44.22 16.42 -2.76
N GLY A 74 -44.63 15.34 -3.44
CA GLY A 74 -45.72 15.39 -4.43
C GLY A 74 -45.56 16.38 -5.58
N LEU A 75 -44.34 16.54 -6.11
CA LEU A 75 -44.09 17.39 -7.30
C LEU A 75 -44.92 16.93 -8.52
N GLU A 76 -45.19 17.85 -9.46
CA GLU A 76 -45.84 17.56 -10.76
C GLU A 76 -45.33 16.22 -11.34
N LYS A 77 -46.25 15.24 -11.46
CA LYS A 77 -45.94 13.82 -11.72
C LYS A 77 -44.84 13.60 -12.76
N ASN A 78 -44.87 14.32 -13.88
CA ASN A 78 -43.92 14.13 -14.98
C ASN A 78 -42.49 14.60 -14.68
N LYS A 79 -42.30 15.76 -14.01
CA LYS A 79 -40.94 16.26 -13.70
C LYS A 79 -40.31 15.53 -12.53
N ALA A 80 -41.13 15.12 -11.57
CA ALA A 80 -40.70 14.30 -10.43
C ALA A 80 -40.22 12.93 -10.89
N GLU A 81 -40.96 12.28 -11.80
CA GLU A 81 -40.63 10.93 -12.28
C GLU A 81 -39.30 10.88 -13.04
N ILE A 82 -39.01 11.89 -13.88
CA ILE A 82 -37.72 11.98 -14.59
C ILE A 82 -36.57 12.11 -13.59
N LYS A 83 -36.67 13.01 -12.60
CA LYS A 83 -35.63 13.21 -11.57
C LYS A 83 -35.44 11.98 -10.68
N ILE A 84 -36.52 11.26 -10.37
CA ILE A 84 -36.44 10.01 -9.59
C ILE A 84 -35.69 8.94 -10.39
N LYS A 85 -36.01 8.75 -11.68
CA LYS A 85 -35.30 7.79 -12.55
C LYS A 85 -33.82 8.14 -12.73
N GLU A 86 -33.48 9.42 -12.86
CA GLU A 86 -32.09 9.88 -12.91
C GLU A 86 -31.35 9.51 -11.61
N LYS A 87 -31.94 9.81 -10.45
CA LYS A 87 -31.35 9.44 -9.15
C LYS A 87 -31.25 7.93 -8.95
N GLU A 88 -32.24 7.15 -9.36
CA GLU A 88 -32.19 5.68 -9.31
C GLU A 88 -31.02 5.13 -10.11
N LYS A 89 -30.78 5.68 -11.31
CA LYS A 89 -29.62 5.31 -12.12
C LYS A 89 -28.30 5.67 -11.42
N GLU A 90 -28.17 6.89 -10.89
CA GLU A 90 -26.97 7.31 -10.15
C GLU A 90 -26.70 6.43 -8.91
N ILE A 91 -27.76 6.03 -8.22
CA ILE A 91 -27.69 5.14 -7.06
C ILE A 91 -27.24 3.74 -7.49
N LEU A 92 -27.78 3.20 -8.58
CA LEU A 92 -27.38 1.91 -9.11
C LEU A 92 -25.89 1.89 -9.52
N ASP A 93 -25.44 2.91 -10.24
CA ASP A 93 -24.04 3.05 -10.65
C ASP A 93 -23.12 3.16 -9.43
N SER A 94 -23.54 3.91 -8.41
CA SER A 94 -22.82 4.04 -7.15
C SER A 94 -22.76 2.72 -6.37
N PHE A 95 -23.83 1.92 -6.39
CA PHE A 95 -23.83 0.59 -5.76
C PHE A 95 -22.87 -0.38 -6.44
N GLN A 96 -22.82 -0.41 -7.77
CA GLN A 96 -21.84 -1.22 -8.50
C GLN A 96 -20.42 -0.83 -8.10
N LYS A 97 -20.16 0.48 -7.97
CA LYS A 97 -18.88 1.02 -7.53
C LYS A 97 -18.55 0.59 -6.09
N ILE A 98 -19.48 0.71 -5.15
CA ILE A 98 -19.32 0.24 -3.76
C ILE A 98 -18.97 -1.24 -3.73
N MET A 99 -19.69 -2.09 -4.49
CA MET A 99 -19.44 -3.53 -4.54
C MET A 99 -18.04 -3.84 -5.06
N ARG A 100 -17.62 -3.17 -6.15
CA ARG A 100 -16.27 -3.33 -6.71
C ARG A 100 -15.19 -2.93 -5.70
N LEU A 101 -15.35 -1.79 -5.04
CA LEU A 101 -14.41 -1.29 -4.03
C LEU A 101 -14.33 -2.24 -2.84
N ARG A 102 -15.48 -2.73 -2.34
CA ARG A 102 -15.54 -3.71 -1.25
C ARG A 102 -14.75 -4.97 -1.57
N VAL A 103 -14.95 -5.53 -2.76
CA VAL A 103 -14.23 -6.74 -3.21
C VAL A 103 -12.73 -6.45 -3.34
N THR A 104 -12.36 -5.35 -3.97
CA THR A 104 -10.94 -5.00 -4.20
C THR A 104 -10.19 -4.82 -2.88
N ILE A 105 -10.79 -4.09 -1.93
CA ILE A 105 -10.22 -3.89 -0.59
C ILE A 105 -10.15 -5.22 0.17
N SER A 106 -11.19 -6.05 0.09
CA SER A 106 -11.23 -7.35 0.76
C SER A 106 -10.14 -8.30 0.26
N LEU A 107 -9.85 -8.30 -1.05
CA LEU A 107 -8.77 -9.09 -1.64
C LEU A 107 -7.38 -8.58 -1.25
N ARG A 108 -7.27 -7.27 -0.99
CA ARG A 108 -6.01 -6.61 -0.65
C ARG A 108 -5.60 -6.88 0.80
N ILE A 109 -6.57 -6.94 1.71
CA ILE A 109 -6.32 -7.07 3.15
C ILE A 109 -6.09 -8.52 3.55
N ASN A 110 -4.99 -8.76 4.28
CA ASN A 110 -4.67 -10.07 4.79
C ASN A 110 -5.38 -10.36 6.13
N LYS A 111 -6.36 -11.27 6.10
CA LYS A 111 -7.06 -11.77 7.31
C LYS A 111 -6.17 -12.54 8.29
N ASN A 112 -5.06 -13.11 7.80
CA ASN A 112 -4.16 -13.96 8.59
C ASN A 112 -2.78 -13.31 8.75
N ASP A 113 -2.74 -12.05 9.21
CA ASP A 113 -1.46 -11.39 9.49
C ASP A 113 -0.75 -12.05 10.70
N LYS A 114 0.59 -12.14 10.62
CA LYS A 114 1.43 -12.68 11.69
C LYS A 114 1.35 -11.82 12.95
N ASN A 115 1.23 -10.50 12.79
CA ASN A 115 1.07 -9.57 13.89
C ASN A 115 -0.37 -9.60 14.41
N ALA A 116 -0.56 -10.04 15.66
CA ALA A 116 -1.88 -10.18 16.28
C ALA A 116 -2.68 -8.87 16.30
N SER A 117 -2.02 -7.73 16.54
CA SER A 117 -2.69 -6.42 16.56
C SER A 117 -3.21 -6.03 15.18
N LEU A 118 -2.40 -6.24 14.13
CA LEU A 118 -2.79 -5.94 12.76
C LEU A 118 -3.87 -6.91 12.25
N ARG A 119 -3.77 -8.19 12.63
CA ARG A 119 -4.79 -9.20 12.33
C ARG A 119 -6.16 -8.83 12.89
N ASN A 120 -6.22 -8.36 14.13
CA ASN A 120 -7.47 -7.93 14.76
C ASN A 120 -8.08 -6.74 14.01
N LEU A 121 -7.27 -5.72 13.70
CA LEU A 121 -7.73 -4.55 12.93
C LEU A 121 -8.21 -4.94 11.53
N ASN A 122 -7.50 -5.83 10.84
CA ASN A 122 -7.88 -6.31 9.52
C ASN A 122 -9.23 -7.04 9.56
N ASN A 123 -9.45 -7.90 10.56
CA ASN A 123 -10.72 -8.61 10.73
C ASN A 123 -11.87 -7.67 11.10
N GLU A 124 -11.61 -6.67 11.95
CA GLU A 124 -12.59 -5.62 12.30
C GLU A 124 -12.96 -4.77 11.08
N PHE A 125 -11.99 -4.42 10.25
CA PHE A 125 -12.27 -3.67 9.03
C PHE A 125 -13.01 -4.51 7.98
N LEU A 126 -12.68 -5.80 7.85
CA LEU A 126 -13.39 -6.73 6.97
C LEU A 126 -14.84 -6.98 7.44
N SER A 127 -15.08 -7.07 8.74
CA SER A 127 -16.44 -7.20 9.27
C SER A 127 -17.25 -5.93 9.01
N TRP A 128 -16.64 -4.74 9.15
CA TRP A 128 -17.25 -3.49 8.76
C TRP A 128 -17.59 -3.46 7.25
N LEU A 129 -16.64 -3.83 6.38
CA LEU A 129 -16.81 -3.87 4.92
C LEU A 129 -18.02 -4.70 4.48
N ASN A 130 -18.28 -5.83 5.14
CA ASN A 130 -19.42 -6.67 4.83
C ASN A 130 -20.78 -6.01 5.12
N ASN A 131 -20.82 -5.05 6.04
CA ASN A 131 -22.05 -4.34 6.44
C ASN A 131 -22.29 -3.04 5.66
N VAL A 132 -21.30 -2.56 4.89
CA VAL A 132 -21.36 -1.26 4.20
C VAL A 132 -22.55 -1.15 3.24
N SER A 133 -22.84 -2.23 2.50
CA SER A 133 -23.94 -2.22 1.52
C SER A 133 -25.30 -2.01 2.20
N CYS A 134 -25.53 -2.65 3.35
CA CYS A 134 -26.76 -2.47 4.13
C CYS A 134 -26.87 -1.07 4.74
N MET A 135 -25.75 -0.41 5.03
CA MET A 135 -25.73 0.95 5.56
C MET A 135 -25.99 2.01 4.48
N ALA A 136 -25.50 1.79 3.26
CA ALA A 136 -25.78 2.68 2.13
C ALA A 136 -27.27 2.68 1.75
N ASP A 137 -27.95 1.55 1.94
CA ASP A 137 -29.40 1.44 1.74
C ASP A 137 -30.23 2.20 2.80
N SER A 138 -29.65 2.50 3.98
CA SER A 138 -30.38 3.26 4.99
C SER A 138 -30.58 4.71 4.55
N GLN A 139 -31.81 5.23 4.73
CA GLN A 139 -32.14 6.65 4.51
C GLN A 139 -31.56 7.56 5.63
N ASP A 140 -30.74 7.00 6.53
CA ASP A 140 -30.13 7.72 7.64
C ASP A 140 -28.69 8.10 7.32
N PHE A 141 -28.55 9.32 6.81
CA PHE A 141 -27.25 9.93 6.51
C PHE A 141 -26.36 10.07 7.74
N GLU A 142 -26.92 10.39 8.92
CA GLU A 142 -26.12 10.61 10.13
C GLU A 142 -25.54 9.29 10.67
N SER A 143 -26.32 8.21 10.61
CA SER A 143 -25.81 6.88 10.94
C SER A 143 -24.73 6.42 9.96
N CYS A 144 -24.92 6.65 8.66
CA CYS A 144 -23.91 6.36 7.63
C CYS A 144 -22.60 7.13 7.90
N LYS A 145 -22.70 8.43 8.22
CA LYS A 145 -21.55 9.27 8.56
C LYS A 145 -20.79 8.78 9.79
N LYS A 146 -21.50 8.41 10.87
CA LYS A 146 -20.86 7.84 12.08
C LYS A 146 -20.11 6.55 11.77
N CYS A 147 -20.70 5.67 10.96
CA CYS A 147 -20.07 4.43 10.52
C CYS A 147 -18.86 4.69 9.60
N ALA A 148 -18.93 5.72 8.76
CA ALA A 148 -17.80 6.11 7.92
C ALA A 148 -16.61 6.61 8.77
N ILE A 149 -16.87 7.38 9.83
CA ILE A 149 -15.84 7.86 10.76
C ILE A 149 -15.19 6.70 11.52
N SER A 150 -15.97 5.71 11.99
CA SER A 150 -15.39 4.55 12.67
C SER A 150 -14.51 3.72 11.72
N ALA A 151 -14.96 3.50 10.49
CA ALA A 151 -14.19 2.82 9.46
C ALA A 151 -12.90 3.55 9.09
N GLN A 152 -12.98 4.88 8.92
CA GLN A 152 -11.82 5.73 8.68
C GLN A 152 -10.78 5.58 9.80
N LYS A 153 -11.22 5.53 11.06
CA LYS A 153 -10.34 5.34 12.21
C LYS A 153 -9.63 4.00 12.17
N ILE A 154 -10.34 2.90 11.85
CA ILE A 154 -9.75 1.56 11.73
C ILE A 154 -8.75 1.53 10.56
N ALA A 155 -9.15 2.01 9.38
CA ALA A 155 -8.30 2.08 8.21
C ALA A 155 -7.03 2.90 8.47
N SER A 156 -7.13 4.05 9.14
CA SER A 156 -5.97 4.87 9.51
C SER A 156 -4.99 4.13 10.42
N GLN A 157 -5.48 3.29 11.33
CA GLN A 157 -4.60 2.48 12.20
C GLN A 157 -3.89 1.37 11.43
N ILE A 158 -4.60 0.70 10.50
CA ILE A 158 -4.01 -0.30 9.60
C ILE A 158 -2.90 0.35 8.77
N LEU A 159 -3.19 1.47 8.11
CA LEU A 159 -2.24 2.20 7.27
C LEU A 159 -1.01 2.66 8.06
N LYS A 160 -1.20 3.11 9.31
CA LYS A 160 -0.07 3.50 10.18
C LYS A 160 0.84 2.32 10.51
N LYS A 161 0.28 1.16 10.85
CA LYS A 161 1.05 -0.05 11.16
C LYS A 161 1.80 -0.57 9.92
N GLU A 162 1.16 -0.56 8.77
CA GLU A 162 1.83 -0.96 7.52
C GLU A 162 2.92 0.04 7.12
N TRP A 163 2.72 1.33 7.35
CA TRP A 163 3.75 2.34 7.16
C TRP A 163 4.97 2.13 8.07
N GLU A 164 4.75 1.80 9.34
CA GLU A 164 5.82 1.44 10.27
C GLU A 164 6.58 0.19 9.81
N ARG A 165 5.87 -0.81 9.25
CA ARG A 165 6.47 -2.01 8.64
C ARG A 165 7.32 -1.66 7.42
N VAL A 166 6.88 -0.75 6.56
CA VAL A 166 7.66 -0.25 5.41
C VAL A 166 8.92 0.46 5.88
N LYS A 167 8.82 1.35 6.86
CA LYS A 167 9.98 2.07 7.44
C LYS A 167 11.00 1.14 8.10
N THR A 168 10.52 0.12 8.80
CA THR A 168 11.39 -0.84 9.47
C THR A 168 12.25 -1.63 8.48
N GLY A 169 11.79 -1.73 7.23
CA GLY A 169 12.47 -2.44 6.15
C GLY A 169 12.38 -3.95 6.30
N GLU A 170 12.93 -4.66 5.33
CA GLU A 170 12.91 -6.13 5.32
C GLU A 170 14.07 -6.70 6.13
N LEU A 171 13.79 -7.72 6.96
CA LEU A 171 14.82 -8.49 7.67
C LEU A 171 15.86 -9.06 6.70
N ALA A 172 15.42 -9.52 5.51
CA ALA A 172 16.30 -10.01 4.47
C ALA A 172 17.33 -8.95 4.00
N PHE A 173 16.95 -7.67 3.95
CA PHE A 173 17.90 -6.59 3.62
C PHE A 173 18.98 -6.49 4.67
N LYS A 174 18.57 -6.40 5.94
CA LYS A 174 19.47 -6.22 7.08
C LYS A 174 20.46 -7.36 7.15
N LEU A 175 19.98 -8.60 6.94
CA LEU A 175 20.83 -9.79 6.87
C LEU A 175 21.79 -9.75 5.67
N THR A 176 21.32 -9.32 4.50
CA THR A 176 22.17 -9.24 3.30
C THR A 176 23.30 -8.23 3.50
N VAL A 177 23.00 -7.04 4.00
CA VAL A 177 24.01 -6.02 4.32
C VAL A 177 24.98 -6.55 5.38
N PHE A 178 24.45 -7.18 6.43
CA PHE A 178 25.27 -7.73 7.51
C PHE A 178 26.23 -8.83 7.06
N LEU A 179 25.83 -9.70 6.12
CA LEU A 179 26.70 -10.76 5.58
C LEU A 179 27.67 -10.25 4.51
N CYS A 180 27.25 -9.30 3.68
CA CYS A 180 28.04 -8.85 2.53
C CYS A 180 29.13 -7.83 2.89
N VAL A 181 28.88 -6.95 3.88
CA VAL A 181 29.87 -5.96 4.31
C VAL A 181 31.17 -6.63 4.80
N PRO A 182 31.15 -7.66 5.66
CA PRO A 182 32.36 -8.40 6.04
C PRO A 182 33.07 -9.05 4.85
N PHE A 183 32.33 -9.62 3.89
CA PHE A 183 32.92 -10.24 2.71
C PHE A 183 33.69 -9.23 1.85
N LEU A 184 33.15 -8.01 1.70
CA LEU A 184 33.83 -6.93 1.01
C LEU A 184 35.09 -6.45 1.75
N ILE A 185 35.05 -6.42 3.09
CA ILE A 185 36.21 -6.08 3.91
C ILE A 185 37.30 -7.14 3.77
N VAL A 186 36.96 -8.42 3.78
CA VAL A 186 37.92 -9.53 3.60
C VAL A 186 38.59 -9.48 2.22
N GLY A 187 37.85 -9.18 1.17
CA GLY A 187 38.48 -9.04 -0.15
C GLY A 187 39.34 -7.78 -0.26
N LEU A 188 38.97 -6.68 0.40
CA LEU A 188 39.82 -5.49 0.48
C LEU A 188 41.12 -5.77 1.24
N THR A 189 41.06 -6.45 2.39
CA THR A 189 42.25 -6.81 3.16
C THR A 189 43.13 -7.81 2.41
N GLY A 190 42.55 -8.75 1.66
CA GLY A 190 43.29 -9.66 0.78
C GLY A 190 44.05 -8.93 -0.32
N ILE A 191 43.45 -7.91 -0.94
CA ILE A 191 44.10 -7.05 -1.94
C ILE A 191 45.25 -6.27 -1.30
N VAL A 192 45.04 -5.67 -0.12
CA VAL A 192 46.09 -4.94 0.61
C VAL A 192 47.26 -5.86 0.96
N TYR A 193 46.97 -7.08 1.44
CA TYR A 193 48.00 -8.08 1.75
C TYR A 193 48.84 -8.44 0.52
N LEU A 194 48.18 -8.68 -0.63
CA LEU A 194 48.88 -8.95 -1.89
C LEU A 194 49.80 -7.80 -2.29
N VAL A 195 49.35 -6.55 -2.18
CA VAL A 195 50.16 -5.36 -2.47
C VAL A 195 51.38 -5.29 -1.55
N THR A 196 51.19 -5.48 -0.23
CA THR A 196 52.29 -5.41 0.75
C THR A 196 53.31 -6.53 0.63
N LYS A 197 52.95 -7.68 0.05
CA LYS A 197 53.87 -8.82 -0.15
C LYS A 197 54.68 -8.70 -1.44
N ILE A 198 54.16 -7.96 -2.41
CA ILE A 198 54.78 -7.74 -3.72
C ILE A 198 55.72 -6.53 -3.69
N THR A 199 55.43 -5.55 -2.85
CA THR A 199 56.28 -4.36 -2.60
C THR A 199 57.42 -4.70 -1.64
#